data_AF-A0A3A1NAR2-F1
#
_entry.id   AF-A0A3A1NAR2-F1
#
_cell.length_a   1.000
_cell.length_b   1.000
_cell.length_c   1.000
_cell.angle_alpha   90.00
_cell.angle_beta   90.00
_cell.angle_gamma   90.00
#
_symmetry.space_group_name_H-M   'P 1'
#
loop_
_entity.id
_entity.type
_entity.pdbx_description
1 polymer ?
#
loop_
_entity_poly.entity_id
_entity_poly.type
_entity_poly.pdbx_seq_one_letter_code
_entity_poly.pdbx_strand_id
1 'polypeptide(L)'
;MNTKILMIVSSIFMMISGLGLTFVPEEISEFLNAGLNQTSILFLQILGSLYLGFGMLNWMTKNILIGGIYNRPLVVSNLAHFLVTSFALIKIAGKYTENKFPIILTLTIIYTVLTLCFEYVFMKNPNNVSGTN
;
A
#
# COMPACT_ATOMS: atom_id res chain seq x y z
N MET A 1 -16.44 9.20 2.87
CA MET A 1 -15.80 7.96 2.39
C MET A 1 -15.93 6.91 3.48
N ASN A 2 -16.27 5.67 3.14
CA ASN A 2 -16.30 4.59 4.12
C ASN A 2 -14.85 4.15 4.41
N THR A 3 -14.27 4.65 5.50
CA THR A 3 -12.88 4.37 5.88
C THR A 3 -12.64 2.89 6.11
N LYS A 4 -13.63 2.14 6.61
CA LYS A 4 -13.54 0.68 6.77
C LYS A 4 -13.22 -0.03 5.45
N ILE A 5 -13.86 0.36 4.35
CA ILE A 5 -13.60 -0.24 3.04
C ILE A 5 -12.17 0.10 2.59
N LEU A 6 -11.74 1.36 2.75
CA LEU A 6 -10.36 1.76 2.42
C LEU A 6 -9.34 0.93 3.21
N MET A 7 -9.57 0.74 4.51
CA MET A 7 -8.68 -0.05 5.36
C MET A 7 -8.64 -1.52 4.96
N ILE A 8 -9.78 -2.12 4.58
CA ILE A 8 -9.83 -3.50 4.08
C ILE A 8 -9.07 -3.64 2.76
N VAL A 9 -9.34 -2.76 1.79
CA VAL A 9 -8.71 -2.82 0.47
C VAL A 9 -7.20 -2.64 0.58
N SER A 10 -6.74 -1.61 1.30
CA SER A 10 -5.31 -1.38 1.53
C SER A 10 -4.65 -2.51 2.32
N SER A 11 -5.35 -3.08 3.31
CA SER A 11 -4.88 -4.24 4.07
C SER A 11 -4.65 -5.45 3.17
N ILE A 12 -5.65 -5.87 2.40
CA ILE A 12 -5.55 -7.03 1.51
C ILE A 12 -4.44 -6.81 0.48
N PHE A 13 -4.36 -5.62 -0.11
CA PHE A 13 -3.33 -5.27 -1.08
C PHE A 13 -1.91 -5.41 -0.48
N MET A 14 -1.70 -4.86 0.72
CA MET A 14 -0.40 -4.95 1.39
C MET A 14 -0.10 -6.36 1.89
N MET A 15 -1.09 -7.11 2.38
CA MET A 15 -0.89 -8.49 2.82
C MET A 15 -0.51 -9.40 1.65
N ILE A 16 -1.18 -9.29 0.51
CA ILE A 16 -0.83 -10.08 -0.70
C ILE A 16 0.59 -9.72 -1.15
N SER A 17 0.92 -8.43 -1.22
CA SER A 17 2.26 -7.98 -1.60
C SER A 17 3.33 -8.48 -0.61
N GLY A 18 3.04 -8.40 0.69
CA GLY A 18 3.94 -8.85 1.75
C GLY A 18 4.16 -10.35 1.74
N LEU A 19 3.11 -11.15 1.52
CA LEU A 19 3.21 -12.60 1.37
C LEU A 19 4.06 -12.97 0.15
N GLY A 20 3.81 -12.35 -1.00
CA GLY A 20 4.59 -12.59 -2.22
C GLY A 20 6.07 -12.29 -2.03
N LEU A 21 6.41 -11.14 -1.47
CA LEU A 21 7.80 -10.73 -1.24
C LEU A 21 8.51 -11.55 -0.15
N THR A 22 7.77 -12.12 0.81
CA THR A 22 8.36 -12.91 1.90
C THR A 22 8.60 -14.35 1.47
N PHE A 23 7.60 -14.98 0.84
CA PHE A 23 7.62 -16.42 0.57
C PHE A 23 8.05 -16.78 -0.84
N VAL A 24 7.97 -15.84 -1.80
CA VAL A 24 8.21 -16.08 -3.23
C VAL A 24 9.11 -14.98 -3.86
N PRO A 25 10.18 -14.49 -3.19
CA PRO A 25 10.99 -13.37 -3.70
C PRO A 25 11.84 -13.74 -4.93
N GLU A 26 12.26 -15.00 -5.04
CA GLU A 26 13.15 -15.49 -6.09
C GLU A 26 12.42 -15.57 -7.43
N GLU A 27 11.21 -16.12 -7.44
CA GLU A 27 10.37 -16.23 -8.63
C GLU A 27 9.90 -14.84 -9.10
N ILE A 28 9.66 -13.90 -8.17
CA ILE A 28 9.38 -12.50 -8.50
C ILE A 28 10.61 -11.86 -9.19
N SER A 29 11.82 -12.11 -8.67
CA SER A 29 13.07 -11.63 -9.26
C SER A 29 13.28 -12.18 -10.67
N GLU A 30 13.06 -13.48 -10.86
CA GLU A 30 13.17 -14.16 -12.16
C GLU A 30 12.13 -13.64 -13.16
N PHE A 31 10.86 -13.54 -12.75
CA PHE A 31 9.79 -12.97 -13.57
C PHE A 31 10.13 -11.54 -14.03
N LEU A 32 10.65 -10.72 -13.12
CA LEU A 32 11.09 -9.36 -13.43
C LEU A 32 12.42 -9.30 -14.19
N ASN A 33 13.10 -10.43 -14.42
CA ASN A 33 14.46 -10.51 -14.95
C ASN A 33 15.41 -9.52 -14.26
N ALA A 34 15.27 -9.41 -12.94
CA ALA A 34 15.96 -8.38 -12.15
C ALA A 34 17.41 -8.77 -11.80
N GLY A 35 17.78 -10.05 -11.97
CA GLY A 35 19.15 -10.53 -11.71
C GLY A 35 19.62 -10.28 -10.28
N LEU A 36 18.70 -10.35 -9.30
CA LEU A 36 18.99 -10.02 -7.91
C LEU A 36 19.91 -11.06 -7.28
N ASN A 37 20.82 -10.60 -6.41
CA ASN A 37 21.67 -11.47 -5.61
C ASN A 37 20.99 -11.87 -4.29
N GLN A 38 21.60 -12.80 -3.54
CA GLN A 38 21.06 -13.30 -2.27
C GLN A 38 20.77 -12.18 -1.25
N THR A 39 21.62 -11.15 -1.21
CA THR A 39 21.45 -10.01 -0.30
C THR A 39 20.23 -9.18 -0.68
N SER A 40 20.01 -8.95 -1.98
CA SER A 40 18.82 -8.26 -2.50
C SER A 40 17.54 -9.07 -2.25
N ILE A 41 17.59 -10.40 -2.37
CA ILE A 41 16.47 -11.28 -2.01
C ILE A 41 16.13 -11.15 -0.52
N LEU A 42 17.13 -11.15 0.36
CA LEU A 42 16.93 -10.92 1.79
C LEU A 42 16.25 -9.55 2.05
N PHE A 43 16.67 -8.50 1.35
CA PHE A 43 16.01 -7.19 1.47
C PHE A 43 14.56 -7.19 0.97
N LEU A 44 14.23 -7.97 -0.07
CA LEU A 44 12.84 -8.15 -0.50
C LEU A 44 12.00 -8.82 0.59
N GLN A 45 12.53 -9.84 1.28
CA GLN A 45 11.82 -10.51 2.38
C GLN A 45 11.62 -9.58 3.58
N ILE A 46 12.64 -8.80 3.94
CA ILE A 46 12.51 -7.79 5.00
C ILE A 46 11.44 -6.75 4.63
N LEU A 47 11.44 -6.28 3.38
CA LEU A 47 10.39 -5.38 2.87
C LEU A 47 9.01 -6.06 2.89
N GLY A 48 8.93 -7.34 2.53
CA GLY A 48 7.72 -8.15 2.62
C GLY A 48 7.14 -8.19 4.03
N SER A 49 7.99 -8.37 5.05
CA SER A 49 7.58 -8.33 6.46
C SER A 49 7.03 -6.96 6.88
N LEU A 50 7.57 -5.86 6.34
CA LEU A 50 7.07 -4.50 6.57
C LEU A 50 5.67 -4.32 5.95
N TYR A 51 5.47 -4.82 4.73
CA TYR A 51 4.15 -4.82 4.07
C TYR A 51 3.13 -5.65 4.85
N LEU A 52 3.51 -6.83 5.37
CA LEU A 52 2.63 -7.62 6.24
C LEU A 52 2.26 -6.85 7.51
N GLY A 53 3.23 -6.17 8.14
CA GLY A 53 3.01 -5.34 9.33
C GLY A 53 1.99 -4.22 9.07
N PHE A 54 2.17 -3.46 7.99
CA PHE A 54 1.20 -2.42 7.60
C PHE A 54 -0.17 -3.00 7.21
N GLY A 55 -0.18 -4.10 6.46
CA GLY A 55 -1.40 -4.80 6.08
C GLY A 55 -2.21 -5.24 7.30
N MET A 56 -1.54 -5.77 8.32
CA MET A 56 -2.16 -6.19 9.57
C MET A 56 -2.62 -4.99 10.41
N LEU A 57 -1.84 -3.90 10.48
CA LEU A 57 -2.27 -2.65 11.13
C LEU A 57 -3.56 -2.12 10.50
N ASN A 58 -3.65 -2.12 9.17
CA ASN A 58 -4.84 -1.70 8.45
C ASN A 58 -6.03 -2.64 8.73
N TRP A 59 -5.79 -3.95 8.80
CA TRP A 59 -6.83 -4.92 9.13
C TRP A 59 -7.37 -4.71 10.55
N MET A 60 -6.51 -4.53 11.53
CA MET A 60 -6.91 -4.46 12.94
C MET A 60 -7.66 -3.16 13.26
N THR A 61 -7.34 -2.07 12.57
CA THR A 61 -7.93 -0.75 12.82
C THR A 61 -9.17 -0.44 11.97
N LYS A 62 -9.55 -1.31 11.03
CA LYS A 62 -10.66 -1.09 10.08
C LYS A 62 -12.03 -0.76 10.69
N ASN A 63 -12.28 -1.14 11.95
CA ASN A 63 -13.54 -0.89 12.64
C ASN A 63 -13.51 0.32 13.59
N ILE A 64 -12.36 1.01 13.69
CA ILE A 64 -12.17 2.17 14.58
C ILE A 64 -12.52 3.46 13.81
N LEU A 65 -12.92 4.51 14.52
CA LEU A 65 -13.10 5.85 13.95
C LEU A 65 -11.77 6.37 13.38
N ILE A 66 -11.77 6.76 12.10
CA ILE A 66 -10.58 7.25 11.39
C ILE A 66 -10.91 8.61 10.77
N GLY A 67 -10.08 9.61 11.05
CA GLY A 67 -10.20 10.96 10.50
C GLY A 67 -9.90 12.03 11.57
N GLY A 68 -9.50 13.22 11.14
CA GLY A 68 -9.14 14.31 12.05
C GLY A 68 -8.00 13.92 13.00
N ILE A 69 -8.21 14.01 14.32
CA ILE A 69 -7.24 13.56 15.32
C ILE A 69 -7.27 12.04 15.57
N TYR A 70 -8.35 11.35 15.17
CA TYR A 70 -8.53 9.92 15.44
C TYR A 70 -7.77 9.06 14.44
N ASN A 71 -6.89 8.20 14.95
CA ASN A 71 -6.00 7.36 14.14
C ASN A 71 -5.19 8.16 13.10
N ARG A 72 -4.91 9.44 13.38
CA ARG A 72 -4.15 10.30 12.49
C ARG A 72 -2.75 9.75 12.15
N PRO A 73 -1.98 9.17 13.10
CA PRO A 73 -0.71 8.55 12.77
C PRO A 73 -0.84 7.45 11.71
N LEU A 74 -1.86 6.59 11.82
CA LEU A 74 -2.12 5.51 10.85
C LEU A 74 -2.43 6.06 9.45
N VAL A 75 -3.24 7.12 9.36
CA VAL A 75 -3.57 7.78 8.08
C VAL A 75 -2.30 8.37 7.46
N VAL A 76 -1.49 9.08 8.26
CA VAL A 76 -0.22 9.68 7.80
C VAL A 76 0.76 8.60 7.35
N SER A 77 0.88 7.49 8.07
CA SER A 77 1.75 6.37 7.69
C SER A 77 1.34 5.76 6.35
N ASN A 78 0.04 5.47 6.17
CA ASN A 78 -0.45 4.96 4.88
C ASN A 78 -0.28 5.98 3.76
N LEU A 79 -0.61 7.25 4.00
CA LEU A 79 -0.44 8.31 3.02
C LEU A 79 1.03 8.43 2.60
N ALA A 80 1.97 8.46 3.54
CA ALA A 80 3.39 8.52 3.24
C ALA A 80 3.83 7.32 2.38
N HIS A 81 3.42 6.11 2.73
CA HIS A 81 3.74 4.91 1.96
C HIS A 81 3.19 4.97 0.53
N PHE A 82 1.87 5.19 0.36
CA PHE A 82 1.24 5.19 -0.95
C PHE A 82 1.72 6.35 -1.82
N LEU A 83 1.92 7.54 -1.25
CA LEU A 83 2.35 8.74 -1.97
C LEU A 83 3.78 8.62 -2.48
N VAL A 84 4.72 8.25 -1.61
CA VAL A 84 6.14 8.09 -2.01
C VAL A 84 6.29 7.00 -3.06
N THR A 85 5.56 5.90 -2.89
CA THR A 85 5.60 4.77 -3.85
C THR A 85 4.94 5.15 -5.18
N SER A 86 3.84 5.91 -5.17
CA SER A 86 3.21 6.43 -6.38
C SER A 86 4.18 7.27 -7.20
N PHE A 87 4.90 8.19 -6.57
CA PHE A 87 5.89 9.00 -7.28
C PHE A 87 7.05 8.17 -7.83
N ALA A 88 7.53 7.18 -7.08
CA ALA A 88 8.56 6.27 -7.56
C ALA A 88 8.10 5.48 -8.80
N LEU A 89 6.86 4.98 -8.79
CA LEU A 89 6.24 4.24 -9.91
C LEU A 89 6.03 5.13 -11.13
N ILE A 90 5.47 6.33 -10.98
CA ILE A 90 5.26 7.28 -12.07
C ILE A 90 6.59 7.62 -12.76
N LYS A 91 7.65 7.85 -11.96
CA LYS A 91 8.99 8.18 -12.48
C LYS A 91 9.59 7.08 -13.36
N ILE A 92 9.26 5.81 -13.09
CA ILE A 92 9.84 4.67 -13.80
C ILE A 92 8.91 4.06 -14.84
N ALA A 93 7.60 4.33 -14.80
CA ALA A 93 6.60 3.71 -15.66
C ALA A 93 6.96 3.77 -17.15
N GLY A 94 7.43 4.92 -17.64
CA GLY A 94 7.84 5.11 -19.04
C GLY A 94 9.17 4.44 -19.44
N LYS A 95 9.90 3.81 -18.52
CA LYS A 95 11.17 3.12 -18.81
C LYS A 95 11.01 1.62 -19.05
N TYR A 96 9.85 1.04 -18.75
CA TYR A 96 9.60 -0.38 -18.95
C TYR A 96 9.12 -0.68 -20.38
N THR A 97 9.60 -1.79 -20.94
CA THR A 97 9.19 -2.32 -22.26
C THR A 97 7.77 -2.92 -22.22
N GLU A 98 7.17 -3.13 -23.40
CA GLU A 98 5.77 -3.51 -23.59
C GLU A 98 5.29 -4.67 -22.71
N ASN A 99 6.08 -5.72 -22.48
CA ASN A 99 5.63 -6.86 -21.66
C ASN A 99 5.46 -6.55 -20.16
N LYS A 100 6.25 -5.61 -19.61
CA LYS A 100 6.22 -5.25 -18.17
C LYS A 100 5.46 -3.96 -17.92
N PHE A 101 5.28 -3.14 -18.95
CA PHE A 101 4.58 -1.87 -18.88
C PHE A 101 3.15 -1.97 -18.30
N PRO A 102 2.29 -2.92 -18.73
CA PRO A 102 0.93 -3.05 -18.18
C PRO A 102 0.89 -3.32 -16.67
N ILE A 103 1.84 -4.12 -16.17
CA ILE A 103 1.93 -4.48 -14.74
C ILE A 103 2.31 -3.24 -13.92
N ILE A 104 3.35 -2.52 -14.36
CA ILE A 104 3.80 -1.29 -13.69
C ILE A 104 2.73 -0.21 -13.76
N LEU A 105 2.02 -0.07 -14.88
CA LEU A 105 0.92 0.86 -15.04
C LEU A 105 -0.24 0.53 -14.07
N THR A 106 -0.61 -0.75 -13.96
CA THR A 106 -1.66 -1.22 -13.04
C THR A 106 -1.29 -0.90 -11.59
N LEU A 107 -0.06 -1.21 -11.18
CA LEU A 107 0.43 -0.83 -9.85
C LEU A 107 0.40 0.69 -9.65
N THR A 108 0.83 1.46 -10.64
CA THR A 108 0.83 2.93 -10.58
C THR A 108 -0.59 3.47 -10.33
N ILE A 109 -1.59 2.94 -11.04
CA ILE A 109 -3.01 3.33 -10.87
C ILE A 109 -3.50 2.97 -9.47
N ILE A 110 -3.24 1.75 -8.99
CA ILE A 110 -3.68 1.32 -7.64
C ILE A 110 -3.07 2.22 -6.56
N TYR A 111 -1.76 2.47 -6.61
CA TYR A 111 -1.05 3.29 -5.64
C TYR A 111 -1.51 4.75 -5.67
N THR A 112 -1.74 5.32 -6.87
CA THR A 112 -2.22 6.71 -6.99
C THR A 112 -3.66 6.86 -6.49
N VAL A 113 -4.55 5.91 -6.78
CA VAL A 113 -5.92 5.92 -6.24
C VAL A 113 -5.90 5.84 -4.71
N LEU A 114 -5.11 4.93 -4.13
CA LEU A 114 -4.99 4.81 -2.68
C LEU A 114 -4.39 6.08 -2.05
N THR A 115 -3.42 6.72 -2.71
CA THR A 115 -2.86 8.02 -2.28
C THR A 115 -3.95 9.07 -2.17
N LEU A 116 -4.75 9.26 -3.23
CA LEU A 116 -5.84 10.24 -3.24
C LEU A 116 -6.90 9.94 -2.18
N CYS A 117 -7.21 8.65 -1.95
CA CYS A 117 -8.13 8.25 -0.88
C CYS A 117 -7.60 8.58 0.52
N PHE A 118 -6.32 8.30 0.81
CA PHE A 118 -5.71 8.62 2.11
C PHE A 118 -5.50 10.13 2.31
N GLU A 119 -5.18 10.87 1.24
CA GLU A 119 -5.11 12.33 1.26
C GLU A 119 -6.47 12.93 1.61
N TYR A 120 -7.54 12.44 0.98
CA TYR A 120 -8.90 12.86 1.30
C TYR A 120 -9.26 12.60 2.78
N VAL A 121 -8.89 11.44 3.33
CA VAL A 121 -9.11 11.14 4.76
C VAL A 121 -8.28 12.02 5.66
N PHE A 122 -7.05 12.33 5.27
CA PHE A 122 -6.16 13.19 6.04
C PHE A 122 -6.72 14.62 6.16
N MET A 123 -7.29 15.15 5.08
CA MET A 123 -7.84 16.50 5.05
C MET A 123 -9.21 16.63 5.73
N LYS A 124 -9.96 15.53 5.87
CA LYS A 124 -11.34 15.57 6.36
C LYS A 124 -11.44 15.14 7.82
N ASN A 125 -12.16 15.94 8.61
CA ASN A 125 -12.59 15.53 9.95
C ASN A 125 -13.69 14.47 9.86
N PRO A 126 -13.75 13.52 10.81
CA PRO A 126 -14.81 12.54 10.81
C PRO A 126 -16.12 13.26 11.15
N ASN A 127 -17.17 12.98 10.38
CA ASN A 127 -18.50 13.42 10.76
C ASN A 127 -18.90 12.61 12.00
N ASN A 128 -19.23 13.29 13.09
CA ASN A 128 -19.77 12.63 14.28
C ASN A 128 -20.93 11.73 13.83
N VAL A 129 -20.86 10.44 14.18
CA VAL A 129 -22.07 9.61 14.16
C VAL A 129 -22.99 10.28 15.18
N SER A 130 -24.06 10.93 14.70
CA SER A 130 -25.10 11.44 15.57
C SER A 130 -25.52 10.30 16.50
N GLY A 131 -25.34 10.47 17.80
CA GLY A 131 -25.72 9.48 18.79
C GLY A 131 -27.16 9.05 18.54
N THR A 132 -27.35 7.82 18.11
CA THR A 132 -28.62 7.12 18.30
C THR A 132 -28.62 6.70 19.76
N ASN A 133 -29.20 7.58 20.59
CA ASN A 133 -29.75 7.20 21.89
C ASN A 133 -30.81 6.11 21.69
#